data_AF-A0A4R3JTP3-F1
#
_entry.id   AF-A0A4R3JTP3-F1
#
_cell.length_a   1.000
_cell.length_b   1.000
_cell.length_c   1.000
_cell.angle_alpha   90.00
_cell.angle_beta   90.00
_cell.angle_gamma   90.00
#
_symmetry.space_group_name_H-M   'P 1'
#
loop_
_entity.id
_entity.type
_entity.pdbx_description
1 polymer ?
#
loop_
_entity_poly.entity_id
_entity_poly.type
_entity_poly.pdbx_seq_one_letter_code
_entity_poly.pdbx_strand_id
1 'polypeptide(L)' 'MVQHLVSRAEAARILGVSDAAVGRIRAGSYPDGELAERYRLLVAVVERAARSPEATAICRACPREDCAGCRIAELNV' A
#
# COMPACT_ATOMS: atom_id res chain seq x y z
N MET A 1 -0.42 -12.53 4.76
CA MET A 1 -1.18 -11.47 5.46
C MET A 1 -1.07 -10.18 4.67
N VAL A 2 -2.01 -9.92 3.78
CA VAL A 2 -1.99 -8.78 2.83
C VAL A 2 -2.89 -7.63 3.30
N GLN A 3 -3.88 -7.93 4.14
CA GLN A 3 -5.00 -7.03 4.45
C GLN A 3 -4.65 -5.80 5.31
N HIS A 4 -3.36 -5.57 5.59
CA HIS A 4 -2.86 -4.52 6.48
C HIS A 4 -2.02 -3.44 5.78
N LEU A 5 -1.73 -3.57 4.47
CA LEU A 5 -0.90 -2.58 3.78
C LEU A 5 -1.62 -1.25 3.52
N VAL A 6 -2.96 -1.25 3.53
CA VAL A 6 -3.79 -0.05 3.40
C VAL A 6 -4.88 -0.14 4.47
N SER A 7 -5.11 0.90 5.25
CA SER A 7 -6.23 0.91 6.21
C SER A 7 -7.58 0.96 5.47
N ARG A 8 -8.68 0.56 6.15
CA ARG A 8 -10.02 0.68 5.53
C ARG A 8 -10.37 2.14 5.22
N ALA A 9 -9.99 3.06 6.10
CA ALA A 9 -10.24 4.49 5.94
C ALA A 9 -9.47 5.10 4.74
N GLU A 10 -8.23 4.66 4.49
CA GLU A 10 -7.49 5.08 3.29
C GLU A 10 -8.11 4.51 2.02
N ALA A 11 -8.41 3.21 2.00
CA ALA A 11 -9.07 2.58 0.86
C ALA A 11 -10.43 3.25 0.56
N ALA A 12 -11.18 3.62 1.59
CA ALA A 12 -12.45 4.34 1.46
C ALA A 12 -12.26 5.71 0.78
N ARG A 13 -11.26 6.49 1.23
CA ARG A 13 -10.93 7.79 0.61
C ARG A 13 -10.45 7.65 -0.83
N ILE A 14 -9.57 6.68 -1.12
CA ILE A 14 -9.02 6.46 -2.47
C ILE A 14 -10.12 6.05 -3.46
N LEU A 15 -11.02 5.16 -3.03
CA LEU A 15 -12.07 4.62 -3.89
C LEU A 15 -13.34 5.48 -3.91
N GLY A 16 -13.42 6.52 -3.08
CA GLY A 16 -14.60 7.39 -2.98
C GLY A 16 -15.83 6.70 -2.40
N VAL A 17 -15.65 5.78 -1.44
CA VAL A 17 -16.73 4.99 -0.83
C VAL A 17 -16.67 5.04 0.70
N SER A 18 -17.69 4.51 1.38
CA SER A 18 -17.70 4.45 2.85
C SER A 18 -16.77 3.37 3.41
N ASP A 19 -16.28 3.57 4.65
CA ASP A 19 -15.49 2.57 5.38
C ASP A 19 -16.23 1.23 5.50
N ALA A 20 -17.55 1.28 5.70
CA ALA A 20 -18.42 0.11 5.76
C ALA A 20 -18.46 -0.68 4.44
N ALA A 21 -18.45 0.02 3.29
CA ALA A 21 -18.38 -0.65 1.98
C ALA A 21 -17.06 -1.40 1.83
N VAL A 22 -15.92 -0.77 2.17
CA VAL A 22 -14.60 -1.44 2.18
C VAL A 22 -14.58 -2.64 3.13
N GLY A 23 -15.19 -2.51 4.31
CA GLY A 23 -15.34 -3.60 5.28
C GLY A 23 -16.06 -4.82 4.69
N ARG A 24 -17.17 -4.60 3.97
CA ARG A 24 -17.90 -5.69 3.29
C ARG A 24 -17.10 -6.30 2.15
N ILE A 25 -16.36 -5.50 1.38
CA ILE A 25 -15.49 -6.01 0.30
C ILE A 25 -14.42 -6.93 0.90
N ARG A 26 -13.77 -6.51 1.99
CA ARG A 26 -12.78 -7.35 2.71
C ARG A 26 -13.38 -8.64 3.25
N ALA A 27 -14.60 -8.58 3.75
CA ALA A 27 -15.32 -9.73 4.29
C ALA A 27 -15.87 -10.67 3.20
N GLY A 28 -15.73 -10.33 1.91
CA GLY A 28 -16.29 -11.11 0.80
C GLY A 28 -17.82 -11.07 0.71
N SER A 29 -18.46 -10.15 1.43
CA SER A 29 -19.92 -9.99 1.47
C SER A 29 -20.42 -8.82 0.63
N TYR A 30 -19.52 -8.17 -0.11
CA TYR A 30 -19.86 -7.14 -1.08
C TYR A 30 -20.04 -7.77 -2.47
N PRO A 31 -21.07 -7.38 -3.24
CA PRO A 31 -21.28 -7.90 -4.59
C PRO A 31 -20.06 -7.71 -5.49
N ASP A 32 -19.79 -8.71 -6.33
CA ASP A 32 -18.81 -8.56 -7.40
C ASP A 32 -19.23 -7.43 -8.36
N GLY A 33 -18.25 -6.70 -8.86
CA GLY A 33 -18.47 -5.55 -9.72
C GLY A 33 -17.27 -4.61 -9.76
N GLU A 34 -17.45 -3.47 -10.40
CA GLU A 34 -16.36 -2.53 -10.68
C GLU A 34 -15.65 -2.05 -9.40
N LEU A 35 -16.39 -1.80 -8.32
CA LEU A 35 -15.79 -1.37 -7.05
C LEU A 35 -14.93 -2.47 -6.41
N ALA A 36 -15.40 -3.72 -6.44
CA ALA A 36 -14.65 -4.86 -5.92
C ALA A 36 -13.37 -5.10 -6.75
N GLU A 37 -13.45 -4.94 -8.07
CA GLU A 37 -12.29 -4.99 -8.97
C GLU A 37 -11.28 -3.89 -8.67
N ARG A 38 -11.73 -2.62 -8.58
CA ARG A 38 -10.86 -1.48 -8.24
C ARG A 38 -10.16 -1.69 -6.90
N TYR A 39 -10.85 -2.24 -5.90
CA TYR A 39 -10.24 -2.61 -4.62
C TYR A 39 -9.16 -3.69 -4.77
N ARG A 40 -9.42 -4.75 -5.55
CA ARG A 40 -8.42 -5.81 -5.83
C ARG A 40 -7.19 -5.26 -6.54
N LEU A 41 -7.38 -4.38 -7.52
CA LEU A 41 -6.27 -3.70 -8.22
C LEU A 41 -5.45 -2.81 -7.28
N LEU A 42 -6.11 -2.03 -6.41
CA LEU A 42 -5.43 -1.23 -5.40
C LEU A 42 -4.54 -2.09 -4.50
N VAL A 43 -5.07 -3.20 -3.98
CA VAL A 43 -4.30 -4.13 -3.15
C VAL A 43 -3.10 -4.69 -3.93
N ALA A 44 -3.31 -5.14 -5.17
CA ALA A 44 -2.24 -5.68 -6.00
C ALA A 44 -1.11 -4.67 -6.28
N VAL A 45 -1.45 -3.40 -6.50
CA VAL A 45 -0.47 -2.31 -6.68
C VAL A 45 0.34 -2.09 -5.41
N VAL A 46 -0.32 -1.96 -4.26
CA VAL A 46 0.35 -1.70 -2.99
C VAL A 46 1.23 -2.89 -2.58
N GLU A 47 0.77 -4.11 -2.78
CA GLU A 47 1.60 -5.29 -2.56
C GLU A 47 2.84 -5.31 -3.47
N ARG A 48 2.70 -4.92 -4.74
CA ARG A 48 3.83 -4.86 -5.68
C ARG A 48 4.85 -3.82 -5.22
N ALA A 49 4.39 -2.66 -4.78
CA ALA A 49 5.24 -1.62 -4.21
C ALA A 49 5.96 -2.12 -2.95
N ALA A 50 5.25 -2.79 -2.04
CA ALA A 50 5.83 -3.36 -0.82
C ALA A 50 6.87 -4.47 -1.10
N ARG A 51 6.73 -5.19 -2.22
CA ARG A 51 7.69 -6.22 -2.67
C ARG A 51 8.85 -5.65 -3.48
N SER A 52 8.84 -4.38 -3.87
CA SER A 52 9.93 -3.80 -4.67
C SER A 52 11.19 -3.66 -3.83
N PRO A 53 12.31 -4.34 -4.18
CA PRO A 53 13.57 -4.27 -3.44
C PRO A 53 14.34 -2.96 -3.68
N GLU A 54 13.80 -2.00 -4.44
CA GLU A 54 14.51 -0.78 -4.83
C GLU A 54 14.95 0.06 -3.63
N ALA A 55 14.19 0.09 -2.53
CA ALA A 55 14.61 0.78 -1.30
C ALA A 55 15.93 0.20 -0.73
N THR A 56 16.12 -1.12 -0.81
CA THR A 56 17.40 -1.75 -0.43
C THR A 56 18.49 -1.66 -1.49
N ALA A 57 18.14 -1.50 -2.77
CA ALA A 57 19.11 -1.33 -3.86
C ALA A 57 19.77 0.06 -3.83
N ILE A 58 19.02 1.11 -3.47
CA ILE A 58 19.55 2.47 -3.29
C ILE A 58 20.65 2.49 -2.22
N CYS A 59 20.44 1.79 -1.10
CA CYS A 59 21.43 1.68 -0.03
C CYS A 59 22.72 0.98 -0.46
N ARG A 60 22.67 0.03 -1.41
CA ARG A 60 23.87 -0.68 -1.91
C ARG A 60 24.69 0.15 -2.90
N ALA A 61 24.07 1.10 -3.59
CA ALA A 61 24.75 2.02 -4.51
C ALA A 61 25.21 3.32 -3.82
N CYS A 62 24.90 3.49 -2.54
CA CYS A 62 25.28 4.68 -1.77
C CYS A 62 26.77 4.61 -1.42
N PRO A 63 27.59 5.61 -1.80
CA PRO A 63 29.02 5.64 -1.49
C PRO A 63 29.33 5.88 0.00
N ARG A 64 28.30 6.08 0.84
CA ARG A 64 28.45 6.12 2.30
C ARG A 64 28.12 4.74 2.88
N GLU A 65 29.13 4.09 3.46
CA GLU A 65 29.06 2.77 4.10
C GLU A 65 28.08 2.72 5.29
N ASP A 66 27.61 3.88 5.79
CA ASP A 66 26.61 3.98 6.85
C ASP A 66 25.31 4.63 6.33
N CYS A 67 24.33 3.78 6.01
CA CYS A 67 23.02 4.18 5.49
C CYS A 67 22.14 4.92 6.52
N ALA A 68 22.64 5.19 7.74
CA ALA A 68 21.92 5.95 8.76
C ALA A 68 21.43 7.32 8.27
N GLY A 69 22.17 7.97 7.35
CA GLY A 69 21.81 9.29 6.80
C GLY A 69 20.65 9.30 5.79
N CYS A 70 20.39 8.19 5.09
CA CYS A 70 19.31 8.13 4.08
C CYS A 70 17.93 7.99 4.73
N ARG A 71 17.87 7.39 5.93
CA ARG A 71 16.63 7.17 6.69
C ARG A 71 15.97 8.47 7.17
N ILE A 72 16.73 9.58 7.26
CA ILE A 72 16.21 10.89 7.70
C ILE A 72 15.55 11.66 6.54
N ALA A 73 15.95 11.42 5.29
CA ALA A 73 15.38 12.12 4.13
C ALA A 73 13.92 11.70 3.84
N GLU A 74 13.54 10.48 4.25
CA GLU A 74 12.18 9.95 4.06
C GLU A 74 11.19 10.35 5.17
N LEU A 75 11.66 10.96 6.27
CA LEU A 75 10.81 11.41 7.38
C LEU A 75 10.40 12.90 7.30
N ASN A 76 10.91 13.63 6.31
CA ASN A 76 10.68 15.07 6.14
C ASN A 76 9.95 15.44 4.83
N VAL A 77 9.21 14.49 4.22
CA VAL A 77 8.31 14.75 3.08
C VAL A 77 6.88 14.44 3.47
#